data_AF-A0A9D8TDW8-F1
#
_entry.id   AF-A0A9D8TDW8-F1
#
_cell.length_a   1.000
_cell.length_b   1.000
_cell.length_c   1.000
_cell.angle_alpha   90.00
_cell.angle_beta   90.00
_cell.angle_gamma   90.00
#
_symmetry.space_group_name_H-M   'P 1'
#
loop_
_entity.id
_entity.type
_entity.pdbx_description
1 polymer ?
#
loop_
_entity_poly.entity_id
_entity_poly.type
_entity_poly.pdbx_seq_one_letter_code
_entity_poly.pdbx_strand_id
1 'polypeptide(L)'
;YQIQEQALKPALDFDFIHARVIKNSVSMLSNYFTLDVGSLDGVEKGMGVVAPEGVVGNVKACSPHYSVVLSVLNVHSHISCKIKDSDVVASLSWPGGDTHTALLQELPGHLMWQDGDTIVTSGFSSAFPQGIAVGKLIESYKAPGDIFYTAKVALFPRFESLDNVRLMRRKLQDEQNMLEEEAMP
;
A
#
# COMPACT_ATOMS: atom_id res chain seq x y z
N TYR A 1 -35.47 29.93 -1.41
CA TYR A 1 -35.00 28.59 -1.78
C TYR A 1 -33.52 28.50 -1.44
N GLN A 2 -33.21 28.02 -0.24
CA GLN A 2 -31.84 27.69 0.17
C GLN A 2 -31.55 26.28 -0.32
N ILE A 3 -30.52 26.12 -1.15
CA ILE A 3 -29.82 24.85 -1.25
C ILE A 3 -28.53 25.09 -0.46
N GLN A 4 -28.46 24.49 0.73
CA GLN A 4 -27.21 24.37 1.47
C GLN A 4 -26.23 23.61 0.59
N GLU A 5 -25.09 24.22 0.28
CA GLU A 5 -23.89 23.50 -0.10
C GLU A 5 -23.66 22.44 0.99
N GLN A 6 -24.00 21.19 0.69
CA GLN A 6 -23.41 20.06 1.38
C GLN A 6 -21.91 20.20 1.14
N ALA A 7 -21.19 20.68 2.14
CA ALA A 7 -19.74 20.57 2.20
C ALA A 7 -19.40 19.13 1.79
N LEU A 8 -18.69 18.97 0.68
CA LEU A 8 -18.14 17.67 0.30
C LEU A 8 -17.50 17.08 1.55
N LYS A 9 -17.95 15.89 1.97
CA LYS A 9 -17.25 15.12 3.02
C LYS A 9 -15.76 15.18 2.71
N PRO A 10 -14.89 15.52 3.69
CA PRO A 10 -13.49 15.75 3.40
C PRO A 10 -12.90 14.51 2.71
N ALA A 11 -11.99 14.75 1.77
CA ALA A 11 -11.09 13.74 1.25
C ALA A 11 -10.57 12.89 2.42
N LEU A 12 -10.50 11.58 2.25
CA LEU A 12 -10.05 10.60 3.26
C LEU A 12 -9.01 11.20 4.24
N ASP A 13 -9.46 11.59 5.43
CA ASP A 13 -8.57 12.17 6.44
C ASP A 13 -7.77 11.05 7.10
N PHE A 14 -6.44 11.17 7.07
CA PHE A 14 -5.53 10.24 7.70
C PHE A 14 -4.77 10.93 8.84
N ASP A 15 -4.76 10.28 10.00
CA ASP A 15 -3.80 10.57 11.07
C ASP A 15 -2.56 9.70 10.88
N PHE A 16 -1.42 10.17 11.37
CA PHE A 16 -0.16 9.44 11.31
C PHE A 16 0.33 9.07 12.71
N ILE A 17 0.69 7.80 12.88
CA ILE A 17 1.40 7.30 14.06
C ILE A 17 2.85 7.08 13.67
N HIS A 18 3.78 7.73 14.36
CA HIS A 18 5.21 7.54 14.14
C HIS A 18 5.70 6.29 14.86
N ALA A 19 6.54 5.51 14.20
CA ALA A 19 7.06 4.26 14.75
C ALA A 19 8.49 3.98 14.29
N ARG A 20 9.24 3.26 15.13
CA ARG A 20 10.56 2.73 14.79
C ARG A 20 10.46 1.25 14.45
N VAL A 21 11.18 0.85 13.42
CA VAL A 21 11.39 -0.55 13.05
C VAL A 21 12.43 -1.16 13.99
N ILE A 22 12.01 -2.12 14.80
CA ILE A 22 12.87 -2.81 15.78
C ILE A 22 13.34 -4.18 15.31
N LYS A 23 12.72 -4.72 14.25
CA LYS A 23 13.09 -5.96 13.60
C LYS A 23 12.67 -5.90 12.14
N ASN A 24 13.50 -6.38 11.24
CA ASN A 24 13.23 -6.36 9.81
C ASN A 24 13.77 -7.63 9.14
N SER A 25 12.94 -8.30 8.35
CA SER A 25 13.37 -9.38 7.45
C SER A 25 13.16 -8.96 6.00
N VAL A 26 14.17 -9.19 5.16
CA VAL A 26 14.15 -8.87 3.72
C VAL A 26 14.58 -10.05 2.84
N SER A 27 15.16 -11.10 3.43
CA SER A 27 15.74 -12.24 2.72
C SER A 27 14.83 -13.48 2.67
N MET A 28 13.60 -13.39 3.16
CA MET A 28 12.62 -14.49 3.20
C MET A 28 11.53 -14.27 2.15
N LEU A 29 10.79 -15.33 1.78
CA LEU A 29 9.57 -15.14 0.97
C LEU A 29 8.45 -14.48 1.79
N SER A 30 8.41 -14.77 3.09
CA SER A 30 7.44 -14.25 4.05
C SER A 30 8.01 -13.10 4.87
N ASN A 31 8.62 -12.10 4.22
CA ASN A 31 9.20 -10.95 4.91
C ASN A 31 8.18 -10.14 5.73
N TYR A 32 8.63 -9.63 6.86
CA TYR A 32 7.85 -8.80 7.77
C TYR A 32 8.79 -7.89 8.56
N PHE A 33 8.24 -6.86 9.17
CA PHE A 33 8.97 -6.05 10.14
C PHE A 33 8.10 -5.75 11.36
N THR A 34 8.75 -5.44 12.48
CA THR A 34 8.10 -5.18 13.76
C THR A 34 8.33 -3.73 14.15
N LEU A 35 7.27 -3.09 14.65
CA LEU A 35 7.26 -1.71 15.10
C LEU A 35 7.12 -1.63 16.62
N ASP A 36 7.70 -0.59 17.22
CA ASP A 36 7.64 -0.28 18.66
C ASP A 36 6.36 0.44 19.11
N VAL A 37 5.29 0.31 18.34
CA VAL A 37 3.94 0.82 18.65
C VAL A 37 2.89 -0.25 18.44
N GLY A 38 1.83 -0.22 19.24
CA GLY A 38 0.79 -1.22 19.27
C GLY A 38 -0.62 -0.62 19.36
N SER A 39 -1.58 -1.45 19.78
CA SER A 39 -2.99 -1.05 19.84
C SER A 39 -3.26 0.06 20.86
N LEU A 40 -2.44 0.20 21.90
CA LEU A 40 -2.57 1.32 22.84
C LEU A 40 -2.14 2.67 22.24
N ASP A 41 -1.37 2.64 21.16
CA ASP A 41 -0.99 3.82 20.37
C ASP A 41 -2.00 4.09 19.24
N GLY A 42 -3.06 3.26 19.14
CA GLY A 42 -4.08 3.35 18.10
C GLY A 42 -3.72 2.62 16.81
N VAL A 43 -2.79 1.66 16.84
CA VAL A 43 -2.48 0.79 15.70
C VAL A 43 -3.50 -0.32 15.56
N GLU A 44 -4.00 -0.52 14.34
CA GLU A 44 -4.96 -1.56 14.01
C GLU A 44 -4.50 -2.41 12.82
N LYS A 45 -5.04 -3.62 12.74
CA LYS A 45 -4.83 -4.50 11.59
C LYS A 45 -5.37 -3.85 10.32
N GLY A 46 -4.58 -3.91 9.25
CA GLY A 46 -4.95 -3.35 7.95
C GLY A 46 -4.44 -1.94 7.70
N MET A 47 -3.96 -1.21 8.71
CA MET A 47 -3.37 0.12 8.51
C MET A 47 -2.18 0.05 7.55
N GLY A 48 -2.12 0.99 6.59
CA GLY A 48 -0.99 1.14 5.70
C GLY A 48 0.22 1.75 6.41
N VAL A 49 1.41 1.32 6.02
CA VAL A 49 2.67 1.77 6.60
C VAL A 49 3.55 2.34 5.49
N VAL A 50 4.09 3.53 5.73
CA VAL A 50 4.91 4.28 4.77
C VAL A 50 6.23 4.73 5.40
N ALA A 51 7.28 4.64 4.60
CA ALA A 51 8.53 5.36 4.82
C ALA A 51 8.47 6.73 4.11
N PRO A 52 9.43 7.64 4.35
CA PRO A 52 9.51 8.91 3.62
C PRO A 52 9.50 8.74 2.08
N GLU A 53 10.06 7.64 1.58
CA GLU A 53 10.19 7.35 0.15
C GLU A 53 8.91 6.73 -0.46
N GLY A 54 8.04 6.13 0.35
CA GLY A 54 6.85 5.45 -0.17
C GLY A 54 6.31 4.31 0.69
N VAL A 55 5.45 3.50 0.07
CA VAL A 55 4.77 2.37 0.73
C VAL A 55 5.74 1.24 1.11
N VAL A 56 5.67 0.78 2.36
CA VAL A 56 6.51 -0.32 2.86
C VAL A 56 5.72 -1.56 3.31
N GLY A 57 4.41 -1.44 3.54
CA GLY A 57 3.59 -2.60 3.89
C GLY A 57 2.30 -2.24 4.60
N ASN A 58 1.62 -3.24 5.17
CA ASN A 58 0.39 -3.06 5.93
C ASN A 58 0.42 -3.87 7.24
N VAL A 59 -0.18 -3.34 8.30
CA VAL A 59 -0.22 -4.00 9.62
C VAL A 59 -0.96 -5.32 9.50
N LYS A 60 -0.28 -6.42 9.83
CA LYS A 60 -0.85 -7.77 9.84
C LYS A 60 -1.46 -8.12 11.20
N ALA A 61 -0.80 -7.71 12.27
CA ALA A 61 -1.21 -7.96 13.64
C ALA A 61 -0.63 -6.89 14.58
N CYS A 62 -1.32 -6.63 15.68
CA CYS A 62 -0.86 -5.77 16.75
C CYS A 62 -1.17 -6.38 18.11
N SER A 63 -0.28 -6.13 19.05
CA SER A 63 -0.40 -6.32 20.49
C SER A 63 -0.48 -4.94 21.16
N PRO A 64 -0.62 -4.83 22.48
CA PRO A 64 -0.72 -3.53 23.16
C PRO A 64 0.41 -2.53 22.83
N HIS A 65 1.65 -3.01 22.67
CA HIS A 65 2.84 -2.16 22.52
C HIS A 65 3.66 -2.40 21.26
N TYR A 66 3.30 -3.41 20.47
CA TYR A 66 4.06 -3.78 19.27
C TYR A 66 3.11 -4.19 18.16
N SER A 67 3.53 -3.95 16.93
CA SER A 67 2.82 -4.38 15.74
C SER A 67 3.76 -5.05 14.75
N VAL A 68 3.21 -5.97 13.97
CA VAL A 68 3.89 -6.70 12.90
C VAL A 68 3.28 -6.28 11.58
N VAL A 69 4.14 -5.85 10.67
CA VAL A 69 3.78 -5.36 9.34
C VAL A 69 4.16 -6.40 8.30
N LEU A 70 3.22 -6.71 7.42
CA LEU A 70 3.49 -7.49 6.22
C LEU A 70 4.19 -6.57 5.23
N SER A 71 5.46 -6.88 4.91
CA SER A 71 6.25 -6.08 3.98
C SER A 71 5.68 -6.12 2.56
N VAL A 72 5.91 -5.09 1.75
CA VAL A 72 5.75 -5.19 0.28
C VAL A 72 6.58 -6.35 -0.28
N LEU A 73 7.75 -6.61 0.30
CA LEU A 73 8.63 -7.72 -0.06
C LEU A 73 8.15 -9.08 0.48
N ASN A 74 6.84 -9.28 0.58
CA ASN A 74 6.27 -10.56 0.97
C ASN A 74 5.47 -11.10 -0.22
N VAL A 75 5.65 -12.38 -0.55
CA VAL A 75 4.97 -13.01 -1.71
C VAL A 75 3.45 -13.07 -1.58
N HIS A 76 2.92 -12.87 -0.38
CA HIS A 76 1.48 -12.78 -0.12
C HIS A 76 0.98 -11.34 0.04
N SER A 77 1.86 -10.34 -0.16
CA SER A 77 1.48 -8.93 -0.13
C SER A 77 0.98 -8.49 -1.49
N HIS A 78 -0.17 -7.85 -1.49
CA HIS A 78 -0.79 -7.25 -2.67
C HIS A 78 -1.21 -5.83 -2.34
N ILE A 79 -0.74 -4.87 -3.12
CA ILE A 79 -1.05 -3.46 -2.92
C ILE A 79 -1.70 -2.92 -4.20
N SER A 80 -2.91 -2.39 -4.06
CA SER A 80 -3.61 -1.73 -5.16
C SER A 80 -2.89 -0.45 -5.53
N CYS A 81 -2.31 -0.46 -6.73
CA CYS A 81 -1.52 0.63 -7.29
C CYS A 81 -2.09 1.06 -8.64
N LYS A 82 -1.56 2.15 -9.17
CA LYS A 82 -1.80 2.60 -10.53
C LYS A 82 -0.59 3.36 -11.04
N ILE A 83 -0.46 3.43 -12.35
CA ILE A 83 0.44 4.40 -12.98
C ILE A 83 -0.11 5.79 -12.65
N LYS A 84 0.78 6.73 -12.29
CA LYS A 84 0.40 8.10 -11.97
C LYS A 84 -0.37 8.69 -13.16
N ASP A 85 -1.45 9.41 -12.85
CA ASP A 85 -2.37 10.02 -13.83
C ASP A 85 -3.21 9.02 -14.67
N SER A 86 -3.12 7.72 -14.39
CA SER A 86 -4.07 6.71 -14.86
C SER A 86 -5.21 6.49 -13.85
N ASP A 87 -6.35 6.01 -14.33
CA ASP A 87 -7.48 5.56 -13.51
C ASP A 87 -7.58 4.02 -13.41
N VAL A 88 -6.66 3.31 -14.07
CA VAL A 88 -6.62 1.84 -14.04
C VAL A 88 -5.93 1.37 -12.77
N VAL A 89 -6.66 0.60 -11.97
CA VAL A 89 -6.10 -0.10 -10.80
C VAL A 89 -5.41 -1.38 -11.25
N ALA A 90 -4.22 -1.59 -10.70
CA ALA A 90 -3.36 -2.74 -10.93
C ALA A 90 -2.86 -3.29 -9.58
N SER A 91 -2.44 -4.55 -9.57
CA SER A 91 -1.97 -5.23 -8.36
C SER A 91 -0.45 -5.26 -8.31
N LEU A 92 0.14 -4.64 -7.29
CA LEU A 92 1.57 -4.74 -7.02
C LEU A 92 1.85 -5.97 -6.14
N SER A 93 2.74 -6.86 -6.59
CA SER A 93 3.19 -8.03 -5.85
C SER A 93 4.71 -8.19 -5.94
N TRP A 94 5.31 -8.83 -4.94
CA TRP A 94 6.74 -9.15 -4.93
C TRP A 94 6.94 -10.65 -5.14
N PRO A 95 7.63 -11.10 -6.21
CA PRO A 95 7.74 -12.53 -6.52
C PRO A 95 8.81 -13.27 -5.69
N GLY A 96 9.61 -12.54 -4.89
CA GLY A 96 10.80 -13.09 -4.26
C GLY A 96 12.10 -12.59 -4.91
N GLY A 97 13.22 -12.75 -4.19
CA GLY A 97 14.55 -12.48 -4.72
C GLY A 97 15.00 -11.02 -4.52
N ASP A 98 14.88 -10.21 -5.57
CA ASP A 98 15.41 -8.84 -5.58
C ASP A 98 14.53 -7.88 -4.77
N THR A 99 15.11 -7.33 -3.70
CA THR A 99 14.46 -6.40 -2.76
C THR A 99 14.18 -5.01 -3.34
N HIS A 100 14.74 -4.68 -4.51
CA HIS A 100 14.59 -3.38 -5.15
C HIS A 100 13.50 -3.35 -6.21
N THR A 101 12.93 -4.51 -6.56
CA THR A 101 11.98 -4.60 -7.66
C THR A 101 10.74 -5.39 -7.30
N ALA A 102 9.59 -4.97 -7.82
CA ALA A 102 8.31 -5.64 -7.69
C ALA A 102 7.63 -5.74 -9.06
N LEU A 103 6.52 -6.48 -9.13
CA LEU A 103 5.72 -6.63 -10.34
C LEU A 103 4.38 -5.92 -10.16
N LEU A 104 4.02 -5.10 -11.14
CA LEU A 104 2.70 -4.50 -11.29
C LEU A 104 1.94 -5.29 -12.35
N GLN A 105 0.91 -6.01 -11.93
CA GLN A 105 0.17 -6.96 -12.74
C GLN A 105 -1.20 -6.40 -13.14
N GLU A 106 -1.87 -7.07 -14.07
CA GLU A 106 -3.24 -6.73 -14.52
C GLU A 106 -3.32 -5.43 -15.34
N LEU A 107 -2.23 -5.05 -16.02
CA LEU A 107 -2.21 -3.86 -16.88
C LEU A 107 -2.92 -4.16 -18.24
N PRO A 108 -4.02 -3.47 -18.58
CA PRO A 108 -4.71 -3.66 -19.85
C PRO A 108 -3.88 -3.16 -21.02
N GLY A 109 -3.85 -3.88 -22.14
CA GLY A 109 -3.04 -3.51 -23.30
C GLY A 109 -3.45 -2.22 -24.04
N HIS A 110 -4.59 -1.61 -23.70
CA HIS A 110 -5.01 -0.31 -24.24
C HIS A 110 -4.55 0.87 -23.37
N LEU A 111 -4.03 0.60 -22.17
CA LEU A 111 -3.45 1.63 -21.33
C LEU A 111 -2.12 2.09 -21.94
N MET A 112 -1.85 3.39 -21.89
CA MET A 112 -0.60 3.97 -22.35
C MET A 112 0.33 4.15 -21.15
N TRP A 113 1.57 3.68 -21.26
CA TRP A 113 2.62 3.85 -20.26
C TRP A 113 4.00 3.94 -20.92
N GLN A 114 4.97 4.45 -20.16
CA GLN A 114 6.35 4.58 -20.57
C GLN A 114 7.30 4.14 -19.45
N ASP A 115 8.47 3.66 -19.83
CA ASP A 115 9.55 3.41 -18.87
C ASP A 115 9.90 4.73 -18.17
N GLY A 116 10.00 4.68 -16.84
CA GLY A 116 10.20 5.84 -15.98
C GLY A 116 8.92 6.39 -15.34
N ASP A 117 7.73 5.94 -15.77
CA ASP A 117 6.47 6.34 -15.17
C ASP A 117 6.42 6.01 -13.68
N THR A 118 5.86 6.91 -12.89
CA THR A 118 5.75 6.74 -11.44
C THR A 118 4.54 5.88 -11.10
N ILE A 119 4.73 4.90 -10.24
CA ILE A 119 3.67 4.07 -9.68
C ILE A 119 3.27 4.62 -8.32
N VAL A 120 1.96 4.75 -8.10
CA VAL A 120 1.38 5.25 -6.85
C VAL A 120 0.26 4.34 -6.37
N THR A 121 -0.10 4.43 -5.09
CA THR A 121 -1.30 3.76 -4.55
C THR A 121 -2.55 4.25 -5.25
N SER A 122 -3.48 3.34 -5.55
CA SER A 122 -4.71 3.71 -6.26
C SER A 122 -5.77 4.32 -5.35
N GLY A 123 -5.67 4.13 -4.04
CA GLY A 123 -6.71 4.51 -3.07
C GLY A 123 -7.91 3.53 -3.04
N PHE A 124 -7.84 2.42 -3.77
CA PHE A 124 -8.90 1.40 -3.79
C PHE A 124 -8.95 0.58 -2.49
N SER A 125 -7.82 0.40 -1.82
CA SER A 125 -7.78 -0.24 -0.51
C SER A 125 -7.91 0.79 0.62
N SER A 126 -8.56 0.40 1.72
CA SER A 126 -8.69 1.24 2.92
C SER A 126 -7.36 1.54 3.62
N ALA A 127 -6.30 0.79 3.27
CA ALA A 127 -4.98 0.91 3.89
C ALA A 127 -4.21 2.17 3.48
N PHE A 128 -4.42 2.67 2.26
CA PHE A 128 -3.64 3.78 1.71
C PHE A 128 -4.54 4.81 1.04
N PRO A 129 -4.31 6.13 1.24
CA PRO A 129 -4.87 7.14 0.35
C PRO A 129 -4.36 6.93 -1.07
N GLN A 130 -5.05 7.51 -2.04
CA GLN A 130 -4.55 7.58 -3.41
C GLN A 130 -3.30 8.47 -3.48
N GLY A 131 -2.31 8.06 -4.28
CA GLY A 131 -1.18 8.92 -4.67
C GLY A 131 0.10 8.77 -3.83
N ILE A 132 0.17 7.80 -2.91
CA ILE A 132 1.42 7.50 -2.21
C ILE A 132 2.40 6.82 -3.15
N ALA A 133 3.63 7.30 -3.19
CA ALA A 133 4.67 6.78 -4.07
C ALA A 133 5.03 5.32 -3.74
N VAL A 134 5.28 4.53 -4.79
CA VAL A 134 5.68 3.13 -4.69
C VAL A 134 7.02 2.91 -5.39
N GLY A 135 7.13 3.37 -6.63
CA GLY A 135 8.32 3.14 -7.45
C GLY A 135 8.21 3.70 -8.86
N LYS A 136 9.10 3.26 -9.75
CA LYS A 136 9.08 3.58 -11.18
C LYS A 136 8.96 2.34 -12.03
N LEU A 137 8.14 2.40 -13.07
CA LEU A 137 8.12 1.40 -14.13
C LEU A 137 9.49 1.39 -14.84
N ILE A 138 10.11 0.22 -14.97
CA ILE A 138 11.42 0.09 -15.63
C ILE A 138 11.41 -0.87 -16.82
N GLU A 139 10.42 -1.74 -16.90
CA GLU A 139 10.26 -2.71 -17.98
C GLU A 139 8.80 -3.20 -17.98
N SER A 140 8.27 -3.60 -19.13
CA SER A 140 7.00 -4.31 -19.19
C SER A 140 7.06 -5.45 -20.20
N TYR A 141 6.35 -6.53 -19.88
CA TYR A 141 6.26 -7.70 -20.73
C TYR A 141 4.85 -8.29 -20.66
N LYS A 142 4.53 -9.12 -21.65
CA LYS A 142 3.27 -9.86 -21.73
C LYS A 142 3.58 -11.33 -21.90
N ALA A 143 3.11 -12.16 -20.98
CA ALA A 143 3.34 -13.59 -21.08
C ALA A 143 2.57 -14.18 -22.28
N PRO A 144 3.07 -15.23 -22.93
CA PRO A 144 2.35 -15.89 -24.01
C PRO A 144 0.98 -16.38 -23.55
N GLY A 145 -0.09 -15.94 -24.22
CA GLY A 145 -1.48 -16.31 -23.90
C GLY A 145 -2.19 -15.40 -22.90
N ASP A 146 -1.48 -14.49 -22.23
CA ASP A 146 -2.12 -13.52 -21.34
C ASP A 146 -2.84 -12.42 -22.13
N ILE A 147 -3.84 -11.80 -21.51
CA ILE A 147 -4.49 -10.59 -22.04
C ILE A 147 -3.85 -9.32 -21.45
N PHE A 148 -3.35 -9.40 -20.22
CA PHE A 148 -2.76 -8.30 -19.46
C PHE A 148 -1.23 -8.28 -19.59
N TYR A 149 -0.66 -7.10 -19.41
CA TYR A 149 0.78 -6.90 -19.25
C TYR A 149 1.16 -6.98 -17.77
N THR A 150 2.42 -7.36 -17.53
CA THR A 150 3.09 -7.20 -16.25
C THR A 150 4.22 -6.21 -16.42
N ALA A 151 4.29 -5.22 -15.54
CA ALA A 151 5.39 -4.27 -15.50
C ALA A 151 6.31 -4.54 -14.31
N LYS A 152 7.61 -4.48 -14.53
CA LYS A 152 8.61 -4.48 -13.47
C LYS A 152 8.76 -3.06 -12.94
N VAL A 153 8.72 -2.92 -11.63
CA VAL A 153 8.75 -1.64 -10.91
C VAL A 153 9.99 -1.60 -10.02
N ALA A 154 10.84 -0.59 -10.19
CA ALA A 154 11.90 -0.27 -9.23
C ALA A 154 11.29 0.48 -8.03
N LEU A 155 11.34 -0.12 -6.85
CA LEU A 155 10.76 0.42 -5.62
C LEU A 155 11.57 1.62 -5.12
N PHE A 156 10.88 2.64 -4.60
CA PHE A 156 11.56 3.78 -3.97
C PHE A 156 12.11 3.48 -2.57
N PRO A 157 11.38 2.78 -1.68
CA PRO A 157 11.90 2.49 -0.35
C PRO A 157 13.08 1.52 -0.39
N ARG A 158 14.06 1.76 0.48
CA ARG A 158 15.17 0.83 0.73
C ARG A 158 14.81 -0.06 1.91
N PHE A 159 14.35 -1.27 1.60
CA PHE A 159 13.82 -2.18 2.61
C PHE A 159 14.87 -2.65 3.61
N GLU A 160 16.14 -2.72 3.22
CA GLU A 160 17.26 -3.18 4.07
C GLU A 160 17.58 -2.21 5.20
N SER A 161 17.29 -0.93 5.02
CA SER A 161 17.64 0.16 5.94
C SER A 161 16.41 0.86 6.51
N LEU A 162 15.26 0.18 6.58
CA LEU A 162 14.07 0.73 7.21
C LEU A 162 14.29 0.95 8.71
N ASP A 163 14.12 2.20 9.16
CA ASP A 163 14.26 2.60 10.56
C ASP A 163 13.02 3.34 11.06
N ASN A 164 12.65 4.46 10.44
CA ASN A 164 11.49 5.26 10.85
C ASN A 164 10.37 5.17 9.82
N VAL A 165 9.18 4.84 10.29
CA VAL A 165 7.97 4.73 9.45
C VAL A 165 6.80 5.47 10.08
N ARG A 166 5.74 5.65 9.29
CA ARG A 166 4.47 6.18 9.74
C ARG A 166 3.36 5.21 9.37
N LEU A 167 2.47 4.94 10.33
CA LEU A 167 1.23 4.22 10.08
C LEU A 167 0.12 5.22 9.75
N MET A 168 -0.68 4.89 8.75
CA MET A 168 -1.81 5.68 8.29
C MET A 168 -3.09 5.15 8.93
N ARG A 169 -3.65 5.94 9.85
CA ARG A 169 -4.94 5.68 10.48
C ARG A 169 -6.00 6.50 9.76
N ARG A 170 -6.92 5.83 9.08
CA ARG A 170 -8.05 6.48 8.44
C ARG A 170 -9.10 6.86 9.46
N LYS A 171 -9.53 8.12 9.48
CA LYS A 171 -10.63 8.55 10.35
C LYS A 171 -11.94 7.90 9.92
N LEU A 172 -12.78 7.56 10.91
CA LEU A 172 -14.11 6.97 10.72
C LEU A 172 -14.11 5.60 10.02
N GLN A 173 -12.96 4.91 9.94
CA GLN A 173 -12.90 3.57 9.37
C GLN A 173 -13.77 2.58 10.16
N ASP A 174 -13.79 2.68 11.49
CA ASP A 174 -14.63 1.84 12.34
C ASP A 174 -16.12 2.05 12.07
N GLU A 175 -16.56 3.32 11.97
CA GLU A 175 -17.94 3.66 11.66
C GLU A 175 -18.36 3.08 10.30
N GLN A 176 -17.48 3.19 9.28
CA GLN A 176 -17.72 2.60 7.97
C GLN A 176 -17.79 1.07 8.05
N ASN A 177 -16.85 0.41 8.72
CA ASN A 177 -16.83 -1.04 8.85
C ASN A 177 -18.11 -1.56 9.53
N MET A 178 -18.53 -0.92 10.62
CA MET A 178 -19.76 -1.28 11.34
C MET A 178 -20.99 -1.16 10.44
N LEU A 179 -21.09 -0.09 9.64
CA LEU A 179 -22.19 0.10 8.71
C LEU A 179 -22.20 -0.97 7.59
N GLU A 180 -21.02 -1.31 7.06
CA GLU A 180 -20.89 -2.33 6.01
C GLU A 180 -21.23 -3.72 6.53
N GLU A 181 -20.80 -4.06 7.74
CA GLU A 181 -21.16 -5.32 8.41
C GLU A 181 -22.68 -5.39 8.71
N GLU A 182 -23.31 -4.28 9.10
CA GLU A 182 -24.77 -4.24 9.31
C GLU A 182 -25.54 -4.38 7.98
N ALA A 183 -25.01 -3.82 6.88
CA ALA A 183 -25.64 -3.83 5.58
C ALA A 183 -25.45 -5.15 4.80
N MET A 184 -24.46 -5.97 5.16
CA MET A 184 -24.17 -7.27 4.54
C MET A 184 -24.62 -8.41 5.49
N PRO A 185 -25.85 -8.95 5.33
CA PRO A 185 -26.37 -10.05 6.15
C PRO A 185 -25.68 -11.40 5.90
#